data_AF-A0A6P4EUA8-F1
#
_entry.id   AF-A0A6P4EUA8-F1
#
_cell.length_a   1.000
_cell.length_b   1.000
_cell.length_c   1.000
_cell.angle_alpha   90.00
_cell.angle_beta   90.00
_cell.angle_gamma   90.00
#
_symmetry.space_group_name_H-M   'P 1'
#
loop_
_entity.id
_entity.type
_entity.pdbx_description
1 polymer ?
#
loop_
_entity_poly.entity_id
_entity_poly.type
_entity_poly.pdbx_seq_one_letter_code
_entity_poly.pdbx_strand_id
1 'polypeptide(L)'
;MNYIVLICIFSYICLWRFTEAAPFISIQSSSRSKSNKMVGGYMRTVYDYKIQDNVNDSTGRLIHSRTADFKSDFLSPMEQQNIRNQLIIS
;
A
#
# COMPACT_ATOMS: atom_id res chain seq x y z
N MET A 1 -50.24 -4.74 -18.66
CA MET A 1 -49.14 -5.46 -19.34
C MET A 1 -47.97 -4.50 -19.67
N ASN A 2 -47.54 -3.66 -18.72
CA ASN A 2 -46.44 -2.67 -18.90
C ASN A 2 -45.37 -2.70 -17.79
N TYR A 3 -45.59 -3.48 -16.72
CA TYR A 3 -44.67 -3.55 -15.58
C TYR A 3 -43.39 -4.33 -15.89
N ILE A 4 -43.46 -5.30 -16.80
CA ILE A 4 -42.31 -6.12 -17.21
C ILE A 4 -41.23 -5.23 -17.85
N VAL A 5 -41.64 -4.28 -18.69
CA VAL A 5 -40.72 -3.36 -19.37
C VAL A 5 -39.99 -2.46 -18.37
N LEU A 6 -40.69 -1.96 -17.36
CA LEU A 6 -40.09 -1.15 -16.28
C LEU A 6 -39.07 -1.95 -15.45
N ILE A 7 -39.38 -3.22 -15.14
CA ILE A 7 -38.46 -4.11 -14.42
C ILE A 7 -37.21 -4.38 -15.26
N CYS A 8 -37.37 -4.60 -16.57
CA CYS A 8 -36.24 -4.81 -17.49
C CYS A 8 -35.34 -3.57 -17.53
N ILE A 9 -35.90 -2.36 -17.68
CA ILE A 9 -35.13 -1.11 -17.71
C ILE A 9 -34.40 -0.90 -16.38
N PHE A 10 -35.08 -1.10 -15.25
CA PHE A 10 -34.48 -0.95 -13.93
C PHE A 10 -33.35 -1.96 -13.70
N SER A 11 -33.54 -3.21 -14.09
CA SER A 11 -32.50 -4.25 -13.99
C SER A 11 -31.26 -3.91 -14.83
N TYR A 12 -31.46 -3.35 -16.03
CA TYR A 12 -30.37 -2.95 -16.92
C TYR A 12 -29.57 -1.78 -16.34
N ILE A 13 -30.26 -0.78 -15.76
CA ILE A 13 -29.63 0.37 -15.10
C ILE A 13 -28.84 -0.07 -13.87
N CYS A 14 -29.40 -0.96 -13.04
CA CYS A 14 -28.70 -1.48 -11.88
C CYS A 14 -27.45 -2.26 -12.27
N LEU A 15 -27.54 -3.18 -13.25
CA LEU A 15 -26.39 -3.95 -13.73
C LEU A 15 -25.30 -3.04 -14.31
N TRP A 16 -25.67 -2.01 -15.08
CA TRP A 16 -24.71 -1.05 -15.61
C TRP A 16 -23.92 -0.35 -14.49
N ARG A 17 -24.61 0.11 -13.45
CA ARG A 17 -23.98 0.77 -12.29
C ARG A 17 -23.09 -0.17 -11.47
N PHE A 18 -23.43 -1.45 -11.36
CA PHE A 18 -22.60 -2.42 -10.64
C PHE A 18 -21.35 -2.85 -11.43
N THR A 19 -21.43 -2.90 -12.76
CA THR A 19 -20.27 -3.23 -13.61
C THR A 19 -19.21 -2.14 -13.57
N GLU A 20 -19.61 -0.87 -13.49
CA GLU A 20 -18.68 0.27 -13.28
C GLU A 20 -18.17 0.36 -11.83
N ALA A 21 -18.87 -0.24 -10.87
CA ALA A 21 -18.55 -0.19 -9.46
C ALA A 21 -17.70 -1.36 -8.97
N ALA A 22 -17.23 -2.27 -9.84
CA ALA A 22 -16.18 -3.22 -9.49
C ALA A 22 -14.89 -2.40 -9.31
N PRO A 23 -14.59 -1.96 -8.08
CA PRO A 23 -13.53 -1.01 -7.91
C PRO A 23 -12.26 -1.78 -8.18
N PHE A 24 -11.28 -1.10 -8.73
CA PHE A 24 -9.88 -1.44 -8.59
C PHE A 24 -9.63 -1.69 -7.09
N ILE A 25 -9.77 -2.93 -6.62
CA ILE A 25 -9.49 -3.32 -5.24
C ILE A 25 -7.96 -3.26 -5.16
N SER A 26 -7.43 -2.05 -4.94
CA SER A 26 -6.03 -1.84 -4.63
C SER A 26 -5.84 -2.16 -3.17
N ILE A 27 -5.38 -3.38 -2.92
CA ILE A 27 -4.91 -3.76 -1.60
C ILE A 27 -3.54 -3.11 -1.43
N GLN A 28 -3.55 -1.96 -0.76
CA GLN A 28 -2.34 -1.26 -0.36
C GLN A 28 -2.27 -1.26 1.17
N SER A 29 -1.13 -1.68 1.70
CA SER A 29 -0.82 -1.61 3.13
C SER A 29 0.40 -0.71 3.31
N SER A 30 0.40 0.10 4.36
CA SER A 30 1.56 0.89 4.72
C SER A 30 1.76 0.86 6.23
N SER A 31 2.99 0.59 6.66
CA SER A 31 3.40 0.61 8.05
C SER A 31 4.63 1.48 8.21
N ARG A 32 4.67 2.30 9.26
CA ARG A 32 5.84 3.10 9.61
C ARG A 32 6.11 2.99 11.10
N SER A 33 7.36 2.76 11.45
CA SER A 33 7.83 2.78 12.83
C SER A 33 9.07 3.64 12.94
N LYS A 34 9.08 4.50 13.95
CA LYS A 34 10.13 5.49 14.16
C LYS A 34 10.49 5.59 15.63
N SER A 35 11.78 5.62 15.91
CA SER A 35 12.33 5.87 17.23
C SER A 35 13.43 6.92 17.18
N ASN A 36 13.33 7.89 18.08
CA ASN A 36 14.30 8.96 18.24
C ASN A 36 14.84 8.95 19.66
N LYS A 37 16.10 9.36 19.81
CA LYS A 37 16.77 9.46 21.10
C LYS A 37 17.59 10.75 21.16
N MET A 38 17.59 11.40 22.31
CA MET A 38 18.45 12.56 22.55
C MET A 38 19.89 12.10 22.84
N VAL A 39 20.86 12.59 22.06
CA VAL A 39 22.29 12.29 22.21
C VAL A 39 23.08 13.58 22.06
N GLY A 40 23.84 13.93 23.09
CA GLY A 40 24.68 15.14 23.09
C GLY A 40 23.89 16.45 22.89
N GLY A 41 22.66 16.53 23.40
CA GLY A 41 21.78 17.70 23.23
C GLY A 41 21.02 17.76 21.90
N TYR A 42 21.27 16.83 20.97
CA TYR A 42 20.56 16.76 19.69
C TYR A 42 19.61 15.57 19.63
N MET A 43 18.46 15.75 18.99
CA MET A 43 17.55 14.66 18.66
C MET A 43 18.15 13.84 17.50
N ARG A 44 18.40 12.55 17.72
CA ARG A 44 18.95 11.62 16.72
C ARG A 44 17.95 10.52 16.42
N THR A 45 17.89 10.08 15.18
CA THR A 45 17.02 8.98 14.71
C THR A 45 17.72 7.66 14.97
N VAL A 46 17.18 6.85 15.88
CA VAL A 46 17.70 5.50 16.15
C VAL A 46 17.33 4.58 15.00
N TYR A 47 16.06 4.58 14.62
CA TYR A 47 15.55 3.94 13.41
C TYR A 47 14.29 4.66 12.93
N ASP A 48 14.10 4.73 11.61
CA ASP A 48 12.87 5.10 10.96
C ASP A 48 12.72 4.17 9.77
N TYR A 49 11.74 3.28 9.81
CA TYR A 49 11.45 2.38 8.72
C TYR A 49 10.00 2.49 8.27
N LYS A 50 9.82 2.45 6.95
CA LYS A 50 8.53 2.53 6.29
C LYS A 50 8.43 1.36 5.32
N ILE A 51 7.38 0.56 5.45
CA ILE A 51 7.06 -0.55 4.55
C ILE A 51 5.76 -0.19 3.84
N GLN A 52 5.75 -0.40 2.53
CA GLN A 52 4.58 -0.18 1.69
C GLN A 52 4.41 -1.40 0.79
N ASP A 53 3.32 -2.10 0.99
CA ASP A 53 2.90 -3.25 0.21
C ASP A 53 1.78 -2.82 -0.74
N ASN A 54 1.90 -3.20 -1.99
CA ASN A 54 0.89 -2.97 -3.01
C ASN A 54 0.70 -4.27 -3.81
N VAL A 55 -0.54 -4.74 -3.90
CA VAL A 55 -0.89 -6.00 -4.56
C VAL A 55 -1.41 -5.77 -6.00
N ASN A 56 -1.45 -4.53 -6.49
CA ASN A 56 -2.02 -4.22 -7.81
C ASN A 56 -0.97 -3.89 -8.87
N ASP A 57 -1.18 -4.49 -10.05
CA ASP A 57 -0.63 -4.02 -11.32
C ASP A 57 -1.67 -3.21 -12.11
N SER A 58 -1.19 -2.24 -12.88
CA SER A 58 -1.95 -1.42 -13.85
C SER A 58 -2.76 -2.25 -14.86
N THR A 59 -2.39 -3.53 -15.03
CA THR A 59 -3.04 -4.50 -15.93
C THR A 59 -4.16 -5.31 -15.25
N GLY A 60 -4.45 -5.07 -13.96
CA GLY A 60 -5.43 -5.84 -13.18
C GLY A 60 -4.91 -7.18 -12.65
N ARG A 61 -3.61 -7.46 -12.79
CA ARG A 61 -2.96 -8.63 -12.19
C ARG A 61 -2.65 -8.36 -10.73
N LEU A 62 -2.85 -9.37 -9.88
CA LEU A 62 -2.45 -9.33 -8.48
C LEU A 62 -0.94 -9.59 -8.39
N ILE A 63 -0.13 -8.52 -8.40
CA ILE A 63 1.32 -8.59 -8.24
C ILE A 63 1.65 -7.99 -6.88
N HIS A 64 2.19 -8.81 -5.98
CA HIS A 64 2.68 -8.34 -4.69
C HIS A 64 4.01 -7.60 -4.87
N SER A 65 3.98 -6.29 -4.65
CA SER A 65 5.15 -5.41 -4.63
C SER A 65 5.33 -4.86 -3.22
N ARG A 66 6.49 -5.10 -2.64
CA ARG A 66 6.87 -4.61 -1.32
C ARG A 66 8.03 -3.64 -1.47
N THR A 67 7.88 -2.45 -0.91
CA THR A 67 8.94 -1.44 -0.85
C THR A 67 9.22 -1.11 0.60
N ALA A 68 10.50 -1.04 0.96
CA ALA A 68 10.92 -0.65 2.29
C ALA A 68 11.92 0.50 2.20
N ASP A 69 11.75 1.49 3.07
CA ASP A 69 12.71 2.55 3.33
C ASP A 69 13.19 2.42 4.76
N PHE A 70 14.50 2.54 4.97
CA PHE A 70 15.12 2.47 6.29
C PHE A 70 16.12 3.61 6.44
N LYS A 71 16.08 4.30 7.58
CA LYS A 71 16.99 5.40 7.93
C LYS A 71 17.42 5.31 9.38
N SER A 72 18.69 5.60 9.64
CA SER A 72 19.25 5.74 10.99
C SER A 72 20.40 6.74 10.98
N ASP A 73 20.58 7.48 12.08
CA ASP A 73 21.74 8.37 12.24
C ASP A 73 22.95 7.64 12.84
N PHE A 74 22.79 6.36 13.22
CA PHE A 74 23.82 5.57 13.91
C PHE A 74 24.43 4.45 13.06
N LEU A 75 23.85 4.15 11.89
CA LEU A 75 24.28 3.06 11.01
C LEU A 75 25.01 3.60 9.78
N SER A 76 26.00 2.85 9.31
CA SER A 76 26.67 3.16 8.05
C SER A 76 25.72 3.00 6.85
N PRO A 77 25.98 3.68 5.72
CA PRO A 77 25.14 3.53 4.52
C PRO A 77 24.99 2.07 4.05
N MET A 78 26.04 1.26 4.23
CA MET A 78 26.04 -0.15 3.84
C MET A 78 25.12 -1.00 4.74
N GLU A 79 25.13 -0.76 6.05
CA GLU A 79 24.24 -1.44 7.00
C GLU A 79 22.78 -1.03 6.77
N GLN A 80 22.53 0.25 6.48
CA GLN A 80 21.18 0.72 6.14
C GLN A 80 20.64 0.03 4.88
N GLN A 81 21.48 -0.14 3.85
CA GLN A 81 21.10 -0.84 2.64
C GLN A 81 20.84 -2.34 2.90
N ASN A 82 21.65 -2.98 3.73
CA ASN A 82 21.45 -4.40 4.09
C ASN A 82 20.11 -4.60 4.81
N ILE A 83 19.79 -3.75 5.79
CA ILE A 83 18.51 -3.80 6.50
C ILE A 83 17.34 -3.51 5.55
N ARG A 84 17.50 -2.53 4.65
CA ARG A 84 16.49 -2.23 3.63
C ARG A 84 16.19 -3.45 2.76
N ASN A 85 17.22 -4.16 2.30
CA ASN A 85 17.06 -5.36 1.50
C ASN A 85 16.37 -6.49 2.30
N GLN A 86 16.74 -6.67 3.57
CA GLN A 86 16.07 -7.65 4.46
C GLN A 86 14.58 -7.32 4.66
N LEU A 87 14.23 -6.05 4.79
CA LEU A 87 12.85 -5.60 4.96
C LEU A 87 11.99 -5.74 3.69
N ILE A 88 12.59 -5.92 2.51
CA ILE A 88 11.88 -6.17 1.24
C ILE A 88 11.63 -7.67 1.05
N ILE A 89 12.53 -8.52 1.54
CA ILE A 89 12.48 -9.99 1.38
C ILE A 89 11.65 -10.67 2.48
N SER A 90 11.52 -10.03 3.65
CA SER A 90 10.67 -10.47 4.77
C SER A 90 9.19 -10.54 4.37
#